data_AF-F0GJM3-F1
#
_entry.id   AF-F0GJM3-F1
#
_cell.length_a   1.000
_cell.length_b   1.000
_cell.length_c   1.000
_cell.angle_alpha   90.00
_cell.angle_beta   90.00
_cell.angle_gamma   90.00
#
_symmetry.space_group_name_H-M   'P 1'
#
loop_
_entity.id
_entity.type
_entity.pdbx_description
1 polymer ?
#
loop_
_entity_poly.entity_id
_entity_poly.type
_entity_poly.pdbx_seq_one_letter_code
_entity_poly.pdbx_strand_id
1 'polypeptide(L)' 'NNLFNTIGNLLVNPAIALLFVDFVRQTTWLVQGRATIDEDAGRWAHRWPDARRHVVVAVERAQSRADAALPPLVLA' A
#
# COMPACT_ATOMS: atom_id res chain seq x y z
N ASN A 1 -17.46 1.97 -0.11
CA ASN A 1 -17.56 2.27 1.33
C ASN A 1 -16.61 1.44 2.22
N ASN A 2 -15.65 0.66 1.68
CA ASN A 2 -14.82 -0.27 2.50
C ASN A 2 -13.43 0.27 2.88
N LEU A 3 -12.92 1.31 2.19
CA LEU A 3 -11.60 1.87 2.49
C LEU A 3 -11.54 2.54 3.87
N PHE A 4 -12.64 3.19 4.30
CA PHE A 4 -12.73 3.76 5.65
C PHE A 4 -12.74 2.69 6.74
N ASN A 5 -13.29 1.49 6.47
CA ASN A 5 -13.19 0.36 7.40
C ASN A 5 -11.74 -0.13 7.51
N THR A 6 -11.01 -0.19 6.39
CA THR A 6 -9.57 -0.51 6.42
C THR A 6 -8.76 0.53 7.18
N ILE A 7 -9.00 1.83 6.95
CA ILE A 7 -8.33 2.91 7.69
C ILE A 7 -8.70 2.88 9.18
N GLY A 8 -9.97 2.64 9.51
CA GLY A 8 -10.43 2.47 10.89
C GLY A 8 -9.77 1.28 11.59
N ASN A 9 -9.60 0.16 10.88
CA ASN A 9 -8.86 -0.99 11.40
C ASN A 9 -7.40 -0.64 11.68
N LEU A 10 -6.75 0.19 10.85
CA LEU A 10 -5.38 0.63 11.08
C LEU A 10 -5.22 1.52 12.32
N LEU A 11 -6.27 2.24 12.73
CA LEU A 11 -6.26 3.02 13.98
C LEU A 11 -6.27 2.12 15.22
N VAL A 12 -6.85 0.92 15.13
CA VAL A 12 -6.95 -0.04 16.24
C VAL A 12 -5.80 -1.04 16.22
N ASN A 13 -5.41 -1.50 15.03
CA ASN A 13 -4.31 -2.43 14.81
C ASN A 13 -3.43 -1.92 13.66
N PRO A 14 -2.21 -1.44 13.93
CA PRO A 14 -1.38 -0.83 12.91
C PRO A 14 -0.76 -1.85 11.94
N ALA A 15 -0.88 -3.16 12.19
CA ALA A 15 -0.30 -4.18 11.33
C ALA A 15 -0.89 -4.12 9.92
N ILE A 16 -0.02 -4.01 8.91
CA ILE A 16 -0.41 -3.91 7.51
C ILE A 16 0.47 -4.81 6.64
N ALA A 17 -0.14 -5.36 5.59
CA ALA A 17 0.55 -6.00 4.48
C ALA A 17 0.02 -5.44 3.15
N LEU A 18 0.94 -5.08 2.26
CA LEU A 18 0.68 -4.57 0.93
C LEU A 18 1.27 -5.54 -0.10
N LEU A 19 0.46 -5.94 -1.08
CA LEU A 19 0.89 -6.77 -2.19
C LEU A 19 1.02 -5.90 -3.44
N PHE A 20 2.22 -5.83 -4.00
CA PHE A 20 2.47 -5.20 -5.30
C PHE A 20 2.67 -6.29 -6.34
N VAL A 21 1.99 -6.15 -7.47
CA VAL A 21 2.03 -7.13 -8.56
C VAL A 21 2.64 -6.46 -9.78
N ASP A 22 3.74 -7.02 -10.28
CA ASP A 22 4.37 -6.65 -11.54
C ASP A 22 4.04 -7.75 -12.56
N PHE A 23 3.04 -7.48 -13.40
CA PHE A 23 2.59 -8.40 -14.44
C PHE A 23 3.60 -8.50 -15.60
N VAL A 24 4.43 -7.48 -15.83
CA VAL A 24 5.44 -7.50 -16.90
C VAL A 24 6.60 -8.40 -16.50
N ARG A 25 7.07 -8.28 -15.25
CA ARG A 25 8.15 -9.11 -14.70
C ARG A 25 7.66 -10.38 -14.03
N GLN A 26 6.36 -10.66 -14.06
CA GLN A 26 5.71 -11.77 -13.36
C GLN A 26 6.25 -11.96 -11.93
N THR A 27 6.28 -10.86 -11.17
CA THR A 27 6.82 -10.83 -9.81
C THR A 27 5.81 -10.21 -8.86
N THR A 28 5.69 -10.77 -7.67
CA THR A 28 4.95 -10.15 -6.56
C THR A 28 5.89 -9.68 -5.48
N TRP A 29 5.52 -8.58 -4.81
CA TRP A 29 6.20 -8.08 -3.62
C TRP A 29 5.21 -8.03 -2.47
N LEU A 30 5.50 -8.76 -1.40
CA LEU A 30 4.79 -8.63 -0.12
C LEU A 30 5.59 -7.70 0.79
N VAL A 31 5.03 -6.54 1.07
CA VAL A 31 5.58 -5.55 2.00
C VAL A 31 4.74 -5.57 3.27
N GLN A 32 5.38 -5.81 4.40
CA GLN A 32 4.73 -5.89 5.72
C GLN A 32 5.33 -4.84 6.65
N GLY A 33 4.52 -4.34 7.57
CA GLY A 33 4.98 -3.43 8.60
C GLY A 33 3.84 -2.85 9.41
N ARG A 34 4.04 -1.60 9.85
CA ARG A 34 3.06 -0.87 10.66
C ARG A 34 2.67 0.45 10.01
N ALA A 35 1.37 0.73 10.00
CA ALA A 35 0.82 1.94 9.42
C ALA A 35 0.42 2.96 10.50
N THR A 36 0.59 4.24 10.16
CA THR A 36 0.06 5.38 10.91
C THR A 36 -0.61 6.35 9.95
N ILE A 37 -1.57 7.12 10.44
CA ILE A 37 -2.14 8.24 9.68
C ILE A 37 -1.29 9.48 9.95
N ASP A 38 -0.81 10.15 8.90
CA ASP A 38 -0.19 11.46 9.05
C ASP A 38 -1.28 12.49 9.34
N GLU A 39 -1.23 13.10 10.52
CA GLU A 39 -2.19 14.12 10.95
C GLU A 39 -1.85 15.51 10.39
N ASP A 40 -0.61 15.72 9.92
CA ASP A 40 -0.21 16.95 9.23
C ASP A 40 -0.69 16.91 7.77
N ALA A 41 -1.85 17.52 7.55
CA ALA A 41 -2.45 17.64 6.22
C ALA A 41 -1.59 18.45 5.24
N GLY A 42 -0.73 19.35 5.72
CA GLY A 42 0.08 20.24 4.88
C GLY A 42 1.35 19.57 4.35
N ARG A 43 1.90 18.59 5.09
CA ARG A 43 3.20 17.96 4.81
C ARG A 43 3.33 17.42 3.38
N TRP A 44 2.26 16.83 2.86
CA TRP A 44 2.27 16.17 1.55
C TRP A 44 1.39 16.86 0.49
N ALA A 45 0.76 17.99 0.82
CA ALA A 45 -0.15 18.70 -0.09
C ALA A 45 0.52 19.13 -1.41
N HIS A 46 1.84 19.39 -1.39
CA HIS A 46 2.62 19.72 -2.58
C HIS A 46 2.72 18.55 -3.59
N ARG A 47 2.50 17.31 -3.14
CA ARG A 47 2.63 16.09 -3.95
C ARG A 47 1.27 15.45 -4.26
N TRP A 48 0.37 15.48 -3.28
CA TRP A 48 -0.99 14.94 -3.41
C TRP A 48 -2.02 15.93 -2.83
N PRO A 49 -2.32 17.02 -3.55
CA PRO A 49 -3.18 18.10 -3.03
C PRO A 49 -4.60 17.63 -2.72
N ASP A 50 -5.09 16.63 -3.45
CA ASP A 50 -6.46 16.10 -3.30
C ASP A 50 -6.57 14.92 -2.30
N ALA A 51 -5.45 14.52 -1.69
CA ALA A 51 -5.44 13.40 -0.75
C ALA A 51 -6.15 13.78 0.56
N ARG A 52 -7.17 13.01 0.93
CA ARG A 52 -7.93 13.26 2.17
C ARG A 52 -7.18 12.83 3.44
N ARG A 53 -6.29 11.85 3.33
CA ARG A 53 -5.45 11.31 4.41
C ARG A 53 -4.18 10.73 3.81
N HIS A 54 -3.10 10.76 4.57
CA HIS A 54 -1.85 10.09 4.22
C HIS A 54 -1.62 8.94 5.18
N VAL A 55 -1.34 7.76 4.64
CA VAL A 55 -0.97 6.59 5.43
C VAL A 55 0.53 6.40 5.29
N VAL A 56 1.25 6.50 6.40
CA VAL A 56 2.69 6.25 6.46
C VAL A 56 2.89 4.82 6.90
N VAL A 57 3.66 4.05 6.13
CA VAL A 57 3.98 2.66 6.45
C VAL A 57 5.45 2.56 6.82
N ALA A 58 5.73 2.23 8.08
CA ALA A 58 7.05 1.80 8.53
C ALA A 58 7.26 0.35 8.08
N VAL A 59 8.09 0.15 7.05
CA VAL A 59 8.34 -1.18 6.47
C VAL A 59 9.24 -2.00 7.40
N GLU A 60 8.78 -3.18 7.76
CA GLU A 60 9.53 -4.14 8.59
C GLU A 60 10.08 -5.31 7.76
N ARG A 61 9.36 -5.70 6.71
CA ARG A 61 9.79 -6.75 5.77
C ARG A 61 9.31 -6.44 4.37
N ALA A 62 10.17 -6.65 3.39
CA ALA A 62 9.80 -6.69 1.98
C ALA A 62 10.40 -7.94 1.36
N GLN A 63 9.56 -8.77 0.75
CA GLN A 63 9.99 -9.99 0.06
C GLN A 63 9.39 -10.03 -1.33
N SER A 64 10.23 -10.37 -2.30
CA SER A 64 9.79 -10.60 -3.68
C SER A 64 9.69 -12.09 -3.96
N ARG A 65 8.80 -12.44 -4.88
CA ARG A 65 8.66 -13.79 -5.37
C ARG A 65 8.35 -13.74 -6.87
N ALA A 66 9.10 -14.52 -7.65
CA ALA A 66 8.71 -14.84 -9.02
C ALA A 66 7.41 -15.65 -9.00
N ASP A 67 6.43 -15.18 -9.77
CA ASP A 67 5.08 -15.75 -9.82
C ASP A 67 4.67 -15.98 -11.29
N ALA A 68 5.07 -17.14 -11.81
CA ALA A 68 4.84 -17.55 -13.19
C ALA A 68 3.34 -17.73 -13.53
N ALA A 69 2.46 -17.77 -12.52
CA ALA A 69 1.02 -17.86 -12.73
C ALA A 69 0.37 -16.49 -12.99
N LEU A 70 1.11 -15.39 -12.82
CA LEU A 70 0.59 -14.06 -13.14
C LEU A 70 0.33 -13.93 -14.64
N PRO A 71 -0.87 -13.50 -15.05
CA PRO A 71 -1.18 -13.27 -16.45
C PRO A 71 -0.33 -12.10 -16.99
N PRO A 72 0.02 -12.10 -18.28
CA PRO A 72 0.64 -10.94 -18.89
C PRO A 72 -0.33 -9.74 -18.85
N LEU A 73 0.23 -8.54 -18.68
CA LEU A 73 -0.56 -7.32 -18.77
C LEU A 73 -1.06 -7.15 -20.21
N VAL A 74 -2.38 -7.12 -20.40
CA VAL A 74 -3.01 -6.76 -21.67
C VAL A 74 -3.40 -5.28 -21.58
N LEU A 75 -2.71 -4.43 -22.33
CA LEU A 75 -3.11 -3.02 -22.46
C LEU A 75 -4.27 -2.95 -23.46
N ALA A 76 -5.42 -2.45 -23.00
CA ALA A 76 -6.60 -2.19 -23.81
C ALA A 76 -6.56 -0.81 -24.47
#